data_AF-A0AAD8BAZ0-F1
#
_entry.id   AF-A0AAD8BAZ0-F1
#
_cell.length_a   1.000
_cell.length_b   1.000
_cell.length_c   1.000
_cell.angle_alpha   90.00
_cell.angle_beta   90.00
_cell.angle_gamma   90.00
#
_symmetry.space_group_name_H-M   'P 1'
#
loop_
_entity.id
_entity.type
_entity.pdbx_description
1 polymer ?
#
loop_
_entity_poly.entity_id
_entity_poly.type
_entity_poly.pdbx_seq_one_letter_code
_entity_poly.pdbx_strand_id
1 'polypeptide(L)'
;MCIHSALLKSTLKGRALVTYLFTNRTRQIFLCHVKTFSFFQKVLLLQTFQETNSPVLTKSSFFTVKKILFNNQEVCANRPEKIISRKMSGETEVESKDSELVQRFLDCAARGDVENFEQLLGAVDIDVKSDRGWTALMFAARNGHTSVINILVQKGCDVNCLNASGQTALEIAQFWNHKEVASILSQYRQQLEYDQIHNYYSLNPLYRASDVRKDAKQLEPAKNNKSAKFIMFSKLQPFLITSEEKKKKFKFAVFTPDQLPSSIRETSTLIFLGLETWDTVSSPWFAVDLVEGDHSFISKYYPDGSFVAPFPTTMQMIQSHAGLFAEAHSILCWLDKYRFCPTCGSKQTVIEGGYKQVCNNSDCTSHKGVHNTCYPRVDPSLIMLVLSPSKKQCLLGRQKRFPPKMFSCLAGFMEPGESIEDTCRREIEEESGVKVGRVDYHSSQPWPFPATLMLGCIAHARTETITIDKDELEEARWFSRAEIAQMLAGQHPDGLFIPPSQAIAHQLIKSWATSNSANL
;
A
#
# COMPACT_ATOMS: atom_id res chain seq x y z
N MET A 1 28.92 23.05 34.81
CA MET A 1 28.71 24.40 35.38
C MET A 1 27.44 24.98 34.77
N CYS A 2 26.71 25.82 35.52
CA CYS A 2 25.50 26.51 35.04
C CYS A 2 25.85 27.81 34.29
N ILE A 3 24.83 28.44 33.69
CA ILE A 3 24.69 29.82 33.13
C ILE A 3 24.03 29.73 31.73
N HIS A 4 23.07 30.57 31.35
CA HIS A 4 21.96 31.22 32.06
C HIS A 4 20.98 31.74 30.98
N SER A 5 19.71 31.97 31.29
CA SER A 5 18.80 32.64 30.33
C SER A 5 18.97 34.16 30.37
N ALA A 6 18.87 34.81 29.21
CA ALA A 6 18.81 36.27 29.11
C ALA A 6 17.79 36.70 28.04
N LEU A 7 16.75 37.42 28.46
CA LEU A 7 15.87 38.15 27.53
C LEU A 7 16.53 39.47 27.14
N LEU A 8 16.57 39.76 25.84
CA LEU A 8 16.76 41.13 25.34
C LEU A 8 15.51 41.55 24.54
N LYS A 9 14.74 42.48 25.11
CA LYS A 9 13.64 43.17 24.41
C LYS A 9 14.22 44.34 23.62
N SER A 10 14.10 44.31 22.30
CA SER A 10 14.31 45.48 21.45
C SER A 10 13.10 45.68 20.52
N THR A 11 12.23 46.63 20.87
CA THR A 11 11.04 46.97 20.07
C THR A 11 11.42 47.80 18.84
N LEU A 12 11.56 47.14 17.70
CA LEU A 12 11.62 47.76 16.37
C LEU A 12 10.45 47.31 15.49
N LYS A 13 10.06 48.19 14.56
CA LYS A 13 8.73 48.19 13.92
C LYS A 13 8.61 47.15 12.79
N GLY A 14 7.86 46.07 13.07
CA GLY A 14 7.20 45.25 12.05
C GLY A 14 8.09 44.25 11.29
N ARG A 15 7.51 43.07 10.99
CA ARG A 15 8.13 41.88 10.38
C ARG A 15 9.14 41.17 11.29
N ALA A 16 8.66 40.14 12.00
CA ALA A 16 9.54 39.14 12.60
C ALA A 16 10.12 38.24 11.49
N LEU A 17 11.44 38.07 11.51
CA LEU A 17 12.14 37.10 10.68
C LEU A 17 12.25 35.79 11.46
N VAL A 18 11.90 34.65 10.85
CA VAL A 18 12.17 33.32 11.42
C VAL A 18 13.12 32.58 10.48
N THR A 19 14.37 32.45 10.90
CA THR A 19 15.42 31.74 10.16
C THR A 19 15.74 30.44 10.86
N TYR A 20 15.46 29.31 10.22
CA TYR A 20 15.98 28.01 10.66
C TYR A 20 17.39 27.80 10.13
N LEU A 21 18.36 27.62 11.03
CA LEU A 21 19.72 27.25 10.69
C LEU A 21 19.82 25.73 10.51
N PHE A 22 19.88 25.28 9.25
CA PHE A 22 20.39 23.96 8.91
C PHE A 22 21.75 24.09 8.23
N THR A 23 22.79 23.56 8.87
CA THR A 23 24.14 23.50 8.29
C THR A 23 24.41 22.09 7.76
N ASN A 24 24.55 21.96 6.43
CA ASN A 24 25.41 20.93 5.87
C ASN A 24 26.11 21.43 4.58
N ARG A 25 27.26 20.84 4.25
CA ARG A 25 28.23 21.40 3.28
C ARG A 25 28.03 20.90 1.84
N THR A 26 27.01 21.38 1.14
CA THR A 26 27.04 21.51 -0.34
C THR A 26 25.98 22.52 -0.80
N ARG A 27 26.34 23.43 -1.72
CA ARG A 27 25.43 24.48 -2.22
C ARG A 27 24.72 24.05 -3.50
N GLN A 28 23.45 23.68 -3.40
CA GLN A 28 22.45 23.82 -4.47
C GLN A 28 21.07 23.97 -3.82
N ILE A 29 20.19 24.79 -4.41
CA ILE A 29 18.82 25.00 -3.93
C ILE A 29 17.88 24.73 -5.11
N PHE A 30 16.98 23.76 -4.96
CA PHE A 30 15.85 23.57 -5.85
C PHE A 30 14.59 24.18 -5.23
N LEU A 31 13.89 25.01 -6.01
CA LEU A 31 12.54 25.49 -5.71
C LEU A 31 11.54 24.51 -6.33
N CYS A 32 10.65 23.94 -5.53
CA CYS A 32 9.48 23.21 -6.01
C CYS A 32 8.21 23.94 -5.58
N HIS A 33 7.34 24.29 -6.54
CA HIS A 33 6.04 24.89 -6.26
C HIS A 33 4.98 23.79 -6.10
N VAL A 34 4.44 23.65 -4.89
CA VAL A 34 3.17 22.92 -4.67
C VAL A 34 2.08 23.95 -4.37
N LYS A 35 1.03 23.98 -5.21
CA LYS A 35 -0.18 24.77 -4.97
C LYS A 35 -1.25 23.86 -4.37
N THR A 36 -1.72 24.17 -3.17
CA THR A 36 -3.13 24.49 -2.84
C THR A 36 -3.28 24.60 -1.31
N PHE A 37 -4.26 25.36 -0.84
CA PHE A 37 -4.47 25.63 0.59
C PHE A 37 -5.96 25.80 0.88
N SER A 38 -6.56 24.85 1.60
CA SER A 38 -7.98 24.78 1.93
C SER A 38 -8.19 23.63 2.93
N PHE A 39 -8.99 23.70 4.01
CA PHE A 39 -9.59 24.83 4.72
C PHE A 39 -10.11 24.31 6.08
N PHE A 40 -9.43 24.55 7.21
CA PHE A 40 -10.01 24.35 8.56
C PHE A 40 -9.15 24.97 9.67
N GLN A 41 -9.55 26.14 10.20
CA GLN A 41 -9.09 26.59 11.52
C GLN A 41 -10.07 27.59 12.16
N LYS A 42 -11.11 27.07 12.83
CA LYS A 42 -11.98 27.80 13.77
C LYS A 42 -12.56 26.80 14.77
N VAL A 43 -12.62 27.20 16.05
CA VAL A 43 -12.88 26.40 17.27
C VAL A 43 -11.61 25.92 18.00
N LEU A 44 -10.89 26.87 18.61
CA LEU A 44 -10.47 26.85 20.03
C LEU A 44 -9.73 28.15 20.38
N LEU A 45 -10.40 29.10 21.02
CA LEU A 45 -9.83 30.18 21.86
C LEU A 45 -10.97 31.04 22.44
N LEU A 46 -11.77 30.42 23.31
CA LEU A 46 -12.75 31.09 24.15
C LEU A 46 -12.37 30.87 25.61
N GLN A 47 -11.54 31.77 26.15
CA GLN A 47 -11.52 32.23 27.56
C GLN A 47 -10.33 33.17 27.80
N THR A 48 -10.45 34.01 28.83
CA THR A 48 -9.48 35.02 29.30
C THR A 48 -9.03 36.06 28.26
N PHE A 49 -9.65 37.24 28.27
CA PHE A 49 -9.10 38.37 29.03
C PHE A 49 -10.22 39.38 29.37
N GLN A 50 -10.00 40.22 30.40
CA GLN A 50 -11.04 41.07 30.99
C GLN A 50 -11.18 42.44 30.31
N GLU A 51 -12.33 43.07 30.52
CA GLU A 51 -12.70 44.39 30.00
C GLU A 51 -12.02 45.53 30.77
N THR A 52 -11.49 46.53 30.06
CA THR A 52 -11.38 47.92 30.55
C THR A 52 -11.47 48.93 29.39
N ASN A 53 -12.53 49.75 29.41
CA ASN A 53 -12.62 51.13 28.90
C ASN A 53 -12.08 51.50 27.49
N SER A 54 -12.99 51.55 26.51
CA SER A 54 -13.44 52.73 25.73
C SER A 54 -12.68 54.08 25.80
N PRO A 55 -12.81 55.02 24.80
CA PRO A 55 -13.63 54.97 23.56
C PRO A 55 -13.01 55.62 22.26
N VAL A 56 -13.84 55.71 21.20
CA VAL A 56 -13.84 56.61 19.99
C VAL A 56 -12.73 56.48 18.91
N LEU A 57 -13.08 56.02 17.70
CA LEU A 57 -13.30 56.89 16.49
C LEU A 57 -13.63 56.13 15.17
N THR A 58 -14.81 56.44 14.64
CA THR A 58 -15.29 56.53 13.23
C THR A 58 -14.69 55.74 12.05
N LYS A 59 -15.63 55.22 11.23
CA LYS A 59 -15.53 54.74 9.83
C LYS A 59 -14.67 55.60 8.88
N SER A 60 -13.99 54.99 7.89
CA SER A 60 -14.46 54.92 6.48
C SER A 60 -13.36 54.60 5.43
N SER A 61 -13.83 54.12 4.26
CA SER A 61 -13.28 54.29 2.90
C SER A 61 -11.92 53.73 2.46
N PHE A 62 -12.01 52.94 1.37
CA PHE A 62 -11.03 52.67 0.32
C PHE A 62 -10.05 53.81 -0.03
N PHE A 63 -8.82 53.48 -0.44
CA PHE A 63 -8.30 53.86 -1.78
C PHE A 63 -7.11 53.00 -2.27
N THR A 64 -6.82 53.11 -3.57
CA THR A 64 -5.91 52.29 -4.40
C THR A 64 -4.51 52.91 -4.59
N VAL A 65 -3.46 52.10 -4.82
CA VAL A 65 -2.34 52.29 -5.81
C VAL A 65 -1.47 51.01 -5.82
N LYS A 66 -1.34 50.22 -6.91
CA LYS A 66 -0.64 50.37 -8.21
C LYS A 66 0.91 50.30 -8.19
N LYS A 67 1.42 49.07 -8.30
CA LYS A 67 2.47 48.55 -9.21
C LYS A 67 3.64 49.49 -9.62
N ILE A 68 4.87 49.10 -9.28
CA ILE A 68 6.14 49.54 -9.90
C ILE A 68 6.65 48.44 -10.87
N LEU A 69 7.59 48.77 -11.77
CA LEU A 69 7.82 48.11 -13.06
C LEU A 69 9.32 47.78 -13.33
N PHE A 70 9.58 46.54 -13.79
CA PHE A 70 10.75 46.10 -14.59
C PHE A 70 12.17 46.26 -13.94
N ASN A 71 13.31 45.75 -14.48
CA ASN A 71 13.59 45.27 -15.85
C ASN A 71 14.69 44.16 -15.95
N ASN A 72 14.96 43.71 -17.20
CA ASN A 72 16.04 42.85 -17.71
C ASN A 72 15.84 41.33 -17.44
N GLN A 73 15.63 40.43 -18.41
CA GLN A 73 16.39 40.09 -19.66
C GLN A 73 17.72 39.38 -19.36
N GLU A 74 18.15 38.31 -20.04
CA GLU A 74 18.05 37.87 -21.46
C GLU A 74 17.90 36.30 -21.56
N VAL A 75 17.69 35.55 -22.67
CA VAL A 75 17.43 35.75 -24.13
C VAL A 75 16.85 34.45 -24.79
N CYS A 76 16.35 34.52 -26.04
CA CYS A 76 16.01 33.42 -27.00
C CYS A 76 14.82 32.46 -26.72
N ALA A 77 14.03 31.99 -27.70
CA ALA A 77 13.74 32.50 -29.06
C ALA A 77 12.51 31.77 -29.71
N ASN A 78 11.63 32.51 -30.42
CA ASN A 78 10.59 32.05 -31.39
C ASN A 78 9.46 31.13 -30.84
N ARG A 79 8.19 31.14 -31.29
CA ARG A 79 7.34 31.98 -32.20
C ARG A 79 5.87 31.42 -32.08
N PRO A 80 4.80 32.11 -32.53
CA PRO A 80 4.43 33.51 -32.29
C PRO A 80 2.95 33.68 -31.87
N GLU A 81 2.63 34.56 -30.92
CA GLU A 81 1.24 35.03 -30.74
C GLU A 81 0.86 36.09 -31.79
N LYS A 82 -0.43 36.14 -32.17
CA LYS A 82 -0.97 37.16 -33.07
C LYS A 82 -1.89 38.13 -32.30
N ILE A 83 -1.40 39.34 -32.07
CA ILE A 83 -2.13 40.39 -31.34
C ILE A 83 -3.34 40.86 -32.15
N ILE A 84 -4.49 41.00 -31.50
CA ILE A 84 -5.62 41.81 -31.98
C ILE A 84 -6.04 42.79 -30.86
N SER A 85 -6.18 44.06 -31.21
CA SER A 85 -6.49 45.16 -30.28
C SER A 85 -7.97 45.19 -29.87
N ARG A 86 -8.25 45.29 -28.56
CA ARG A 86 -9.61 45.54 -28.06
C ARG A 86 -10.14 46.92 -28.47
N LYS A 87 -11.36 46.96 -29.01
CA LYS A 87 -12.31 48.07 -28.90
C LYS A 87 -13.41 47.65 -27.92
N MET A 88 -13.93 48.56 -27.10
CA MET A 88 -15.08 48.28 -26.22
C MET A 88 -16.36 48.81 -26.83
N SER A 89 -17.38 47.95 -26.96
CA SER A 89 -18.79 48.33 -27.18
C SER A 89 -19.67 47.08 -27.13
N GLY A 90 -20.78 47.14 -26.38
CA GLY A 90 -21.80 46.09 -26.36
C GLY A 90 -21.64 45.07 -25.22
N GLU A 91 -22.73 44.81 -24.51
CA GLU A 91 -22.85 43.75 -23.51
C GLU A 91 -23.30 42.45 -24.18
N THR A 92 -22.62 41.36 -23.88
CA THR A 92 -23.14 39.99 -23.97
C THR A 92 -22.16 39.08 -23.24
N GLU A 93 -22.62 38.34 -22.24
CA GLU A 93 -21.78 37.35 -21.58
C GLU A 93 -21.61 36.14 -22.50
N VAL A 94 -20.51 36.16 -23.26
CA VAL A 94 -20.07 34.99 -24.02
C VAL A 94 -19.45 34.02 -23.01
N GLU A 95 -20.28 33.16 -22.43
CA GLU A 95 -19.81 31.93 -21.81
C GLU A 95 -18.89 31.20 -22.81
N SER A 96 -17.73 30.76 -22.35
CA SER A 96 -16.81 29.98 -23.20
C SER A 96 -17.51 28.70 -23.65
N LYS A 97 -17.46 28.38 -24.94
CA LYS A 97 -18.11 27.18 -25.52
C LYS A 97 -17.84 25.90 -24.74
N ASP A 98 -16.64 25.78 -24.18
CA ASP A 98 -16.20 24.63 -23.38
C ASP A 98 -17.06 24.45 -22.10
N SER A 99 -17.58 25.55 -21.53
CA SER A 99 -18.49 25.55 -20.38
C SER A 99 -19.90 25.05 -20.75
N GLU A 100 -20.45 25.50 -21.88
CA GLU A 100 -21.73 24.99 -22.41
C GLU A 100 -21.61 23.49 -22.72
N LEU A 101 -20.49 23.07 -23.31
CA LEU A 101 -20.20 21.68 -23.66
C LEU A 101 -20.10 20.79 -22.40
N VAL A 102 -19.39 21.24 -21.36
CA VAL A 102 -19.30 20.56 -20.07
C VAL A 102 -20.66 20.46 -19.39
N GLN A 103 -21.44 21.55 -19.33
CA GLN A 103 -22.76 21.51 -18.71
C GLN A 103 -23.69 20.54 -19.44
N ARG A 104 -23.65 20.51 -20.78
CA ARG A 104 -24.43 19.55 -21.58
C ARG A 104 -24.02 18.10 -21.34
N PHE A 105 -22.73 17.81 -21.21
CA PHE A 105 -22.23 16.47 -20.88
C PHE A 105 -22.74 15.98 -19.52
N LEU A 106 -22.69 16.84 -18.50
CA LEU A 106 -23.21 16.55 -17.16
C LEU A 106 -24.75 16.43 -17.15
N ASP A 107 -25.46 17.25 -17.93
CA ASP A 107 -26.92 17.17 -18.08
C ASP A 107 -27.38 15.88 -18.76
N CYS A 108 -26.70 15.43 -19.83
CA CYS A 108 -27.01 14.15 -20.47
C CYS A 108 -26.79 12.98 -19.49
N ALA A 109 -25.72 13.01 -18.69
CA ALA A 109 -25.49 12.02 -17.63
C ALA A 109 -26.55 12.06 -16.52
N ALA A 110 -27.03 13.25 -16.14
CA ALA A 110 -28.12 13.41 -15.18
C ALA A 110 -29.48 12.92 -15.71
N ARG A 111 -29.72 13.01 -17.02
CA ARG A 111 -30.97 12.60 -17.68
C ARG A 111 -31.00 11.14 -18.10
N GLY A 112 -29.85 10.48 -18.22
CA GLY A 112 -29.74 9.12 -18.78
C GLY A 112 -29.76 9.11 -20.31
N ASP A 113 -29.47 10.24 -20.93
CA ASP A 113 -29.51 10.46 -22.39
C ASP A 113 -28.26 9.88 -23.05
N VAL A 114 -28.27 8.56 -23.28
CA VAL A 114 -27.14 7.79 -23.80
C VAL A 114 -26.67 8.31 -25.17
N GLU A 115 -27.59 8.59 -26.09
CA GLU A 115 -27.24 8.96 -27.47
C GLU A 115 -26.49 10.30 -27.55
N ASN A 116 -26.93 11.32 -26.80
CA ASN A 116 -26.21 12.59 -26.74
C ASN A 116 -24.98 12.52 -25.83
N PHE A 117 -25.00 11.66 -24.80
CA PHE A 117 -23.84 11.44 -23.93
C PHE A 117 -22.67 10.81 -24.71
N GLU A 118 -22.92 9.77 -25.53
CA GLU A 118 -21.88 9.12 -26.34
C GLU A 118 -21.29 10.05 -27.40
N GLN A 119 -22.10 10.94 -28.00
CA GLN A 119 -21.62 11.97 -28.94
C GLN A 119 -20.67 13.01 -28.32
N LEU A 120 -20.70 13.18 -26.99
CA LEU A 120 -19.85 14.12 -26.25
C LEU A 120 -18.58 13.47 -25.67
N LEU A 121 -18.48 12.14 -25.67
CA LEU A 121 -17.29 11.42 -25.18
C LEU A 121 -16.05 11.76 -26.02
N GLY A 122 -14.97 12.15 -25.34
CA GLY A 122 -13.71 12.56 -25.98
C GLY A 122 -13.69 14.00 -26.48
N ALA A 123 -14.83 14.71 -26.50
CA ALA A 123 -14.88 16.17 -26.62
C ALA A 123 -14.83 16.87 -25.25
N VAL A 124 -15.17 16.14 -24.17
CA VAL A 124 -15.14 16.59 -22.77
C VAL A 124 -14.32 15.60 -21.94
N ASP A 125 -13.63 16.11 -20.91
CA ASP A 125 -12.96 15.29 -19.89
C ASP A 125 -14.00 14.46 -19.10
N ILE A 126 -13.76 13.15 -19.01
CA ILE A 126 -14.73 12.20 -18.46
C ILE A 126 -15.02 12.42 -16.97
N ASP A 127 -14.02 12.91 -16.23
CA ASP A 127 -14.11 13.23 -14.80
C ASP A 127 -14.26 14.73 -14.53
N VAL A 128 -14.70 15.50 -15.53
CA VAL A 128 -15.00 16.92 -15.37
C VAL A 128 -16.02 17.16 -14.24
N LYS A 129 -15.78 18.21 -13.47
CA LYS A 129 -16.59 18.57 -12.30
C LYS A 129 -17.33 19.88 -12.52
N SER A 130 -18.62 19.87 -12.20
CA SER A 130 -19.39 21.10 -11.97
C SER A 130 -18.88 21.89 -10.76
N ASP A 131 -19.36 23.12 -10.57
CA ASP A 131 -19.05 24.01 -9.43
C ASP A 131 -19.18 23.37 -8.03
N ARG A 132 -19.99 22.31 -7.90
CA ARG A 132 -20.21 21.57 -6.64
C ARG A 132 -19.32 20.32 -6.50
N GLY A 133 -18.38 20.12 -7.40
CA GLY A 133 -17.50 18.96 -7.47
C GLY A 133 -18.14 17.70 -8.07
N TRP A 134 -19.34 17.79 -8.67
CA TRP A 134 -20.05 16.62 -9.20
C TRP A 134 -19.58 16.26 -10.61
N THR A 135 -19.19 14.99 -10.81
CA THR A 135 -18.86 14.38 -12.12
C THR A 135 -20.10 13.76 -12.78
N ALA A 136 -20.00 13.44 -14.07
CA ALA A 136 -21.03 12.71 -14.82
C ALA A 136 -21.45 11.40 -14.11
N LEU A 137 -20.48 10.67 -13.54
CA LEU A 137 -20.73 9.41 -12.81
C LEU A 137 -21.61 9.64 -11.58
N MET A 138 -21.42 10.74 -10.85
CA MET A 138 -22.22 11.08 -9.67
C MET A 138 -23.66 11.47 -10.04
N PHE A 139 -23.86 12.19 -11.15
CA PHE A 139 -25.19 12.52 -11.65
C PHE A 139 -25.95 11.28 -12.12
N ALA A 140 -25.30 10.41 -12.90
CA ALA A 140 -25.87 9.12 -13.30
C ALA A 140 -26.18 8.22 -12.08
N ALA A 141 -25.30 8.19 -11.07
CA ALA A 141 -25.46 7.38 -9.87
C ALA A 141 -26.58 7.87 -8.94
N ARG A 142 -26.80 9.18 -8.87
CA ARG A 142 -27.89 9.80 -8.10
C ARG A 142 -29.28 9.48 -8.66
N ASN A 143 -29.37 9.26 -9.98
CA ASN A 143 -30.64 9.08 -10.69
C ASN A 143 -30.86 7.64 -11.17
N GLY A 144 -29.89 6.73 -10.96
CA GLY A 144 -30.02 5.30 -11.25
C GLY A 144 -29.69 4.88 -12.70
N HIS A 145 -29.00 5.73 -13.48
CA HIS A 145 -28.80 5.54 -14.92
C HIS A 145 -27.71 4.52 -15.26
N THR A 146 -28.01 3.23 -15.08
CA THR A 146 -27.08 2.10 -15.25
C THR A 146 -26.36 2.07 -16.61
N SER A 147 -27.03 2.43 -17.70
CA SER A 147 -26.40 2.52 -19.03
C SER A 147 -25.26 3.53 -19.07
N VAL A 148 -25.48 4.75 -18.54
CA VAL A 148 -24.45 5.81 -18.49
C VAL A 148 -23.32 5.43 -17.54
N ILE A 149 -23.64 4.78 -16.40
CA ILE A 149 -22.62 4.23 -15.49
C ILE A 149 -21.72 3.21 -16.22
N ASN A 150 -22.31 2.26 -16.94
CA ASN A 150 -21.55 1.24 -17.66
C ASN A 150 -20.65 1.85 -18.73
N ILE A 151 -21.15 2.83 -19.50
CA ILE A 151 -20.36 3.55 -20.52
C ILE A 151 -19.20 4.30 -19.86
N LEU A 152 -19.47 5.07 -18.80
CA LEU A 152 -18.45 5.84 -18.07
C LEU A 152 -17.32 4.95 -17.55
N VAL A 153 -17.66 3.84 -16.89
CA VAL A 153 -16.64 2.98 -16.28
C VAL A 153 -15.90 2.14 -17.33
N GLN A 154 -16.55 1.72 -18.43
CA GLN A 154 -15.86 1.12 -19.59
C GLN A 154 -14.91 2.09 -20.29
N LYS A 155 -15.10 3.40 -20.14
CA LYS A 155 -14.22 4.46 -20.64
C LYS A 155 -13.16 4.91 -19.61
N GLY A 156 -13.14 4.33 -18.41
CA GLY A 156 -12.06 4.49 -17.43
C GLY A 156 -12.16 5.72 -16.52
N CYS A 157 -13.36 6.19 -16.18
CA CYS A 157 -13.54 7.26 -15.21
C CYS A 157 -13.11 6.89 -13.77
N ASP A 158 -12.71 7.89 -12.97
CA ASP A 158 -12.41 7.73 -11.55
C ASP A 158 -13.68 7.51 -10.71
N VAL A 159 -14.02 6.25 -10.45
CA VAL A 159 -15.15 5.87 -9.58
C VAL A 159 -15.00 6.34 -8.12
N ASN A 160 -13.78 6.70 -7.71
CA ASN A 160 -13.46 7.13 -6.35
C ASN A 160 -13.40 8.66 -6.20
N CYS A 161 -13.67 9.41 -7.27
CA CYS A 161 -13.67 10.86 -7.23
C CYS A 161 -14.65 11.38 -6.17
N LEU A 162 -14.26 12.43 -5.44
CA LEU A 162 -15.09 13.05 -4.41
C LEU A 162 -15.72 14.37 -4.89
N ASN A 163 -16.97 14.62 -4.47
CA ASN A 163 -17.64 15.91 -4.61
C ASN A 163 -17.30 16.89 -3.46
N ALA A 164 -17.83 18.11 -3.48
CA ALA A 164 -17.60 19.11 -2.43
C ALA A 164 -18.16 18.72 -1.03
N SER A 165 -19.00 17.69 -0.95
CA SER A 165 -19.50 17.09 0.30
C SER A 165 -18.66 15.88 0.77
N GLY A 166 -17.59 15.53 0.05
CA GLY A 166 -16.74 14.38 0.36
C GLY A 166 -17.32 13.02 -0.03
N GLN A 167 -18.30 12.96 -0.94
CA GLN A 167 -18.98 11.72 -1.33
C GLN A 167 -18.51 11.21 -2.71
N THR A 168 -18.37 9.89 -2.83
CA THR A 168 -18.20 9.13 -4.08
C THR A 168 -19.53 8.85 -4.78
N ALA A 169 -19.47 8.44 -6.06
CA ALA A 169 -20.63 7.97 -6.81
C ALA A 169 -21.29 6.71 -6.16
N LEU A 170 -20.51 5.84 -5.52
CA LEU A 170 -21.03 4.65 -4.83
C LEU A 170 -21.87 5.03 -3.59
N GLU A 171 -21.37 5.94 -2.75
CA GLU A 171 -22.09 6.41 -1.55
C GLU A 171 -23.35 7.19 -1.94
N ILE A 172 -23.30 7.93 -3.05
CA ILE A 172 -24.48 8.57 -3.66
C ILE A 172 -25.50 7.49 -4.09
N ALA A 173 -25.10 6.47 -4.86
CA ALA A 173 -26.01 5.39 -5.28
C ALA A 173 -26.63 4.64 -4.09
N GLN A 174 -25.87 4.43 -3.01
CA GLN A 174 -26.36 3.83 -1.77
C GLN A 174 -27.37 4.74 -1.05
N PHE A 175 -27.07 6.03 -0.89
CA PHE A 175 -27.94 7.01 -0.24
C PHE A 175 -29.29 7.16 -0.96
N TRP A 176 -29.28 7.18 -2.31
CA TRP A 176 -30.50 7.22 -3.13
C TRP A 176 -31.11 5.82 -3.38
N ASN A 177 -30.61 4.76 -2.73
CA ASN A 177 -31.13 3.38 -2.78
C ASN A 177 -31.14 2.75 -4.20
N HIS A 178 -30.27 3.22 -5.11
CA HIS A 178 -30.06 2.65 -6.44
C HIS A 178 -29.20 1.39 -6.38
N LYS A 179 -29.77 0.30 -5.84
CA LYS A 179 -29.09 -0.97 -5.55
C LYS A 179 -28.31 -1.56 -6.73
N GLU A 180 -28.84 -1.45 -7.96
CA GLU A 180 -28.18 -1.96 -9.16
C GLU A 180 -26.91 -1.16 -9.48
N VAL A 181 -26.98 0.17 -9.51
CA VAL A 181 -25.80 1.04 -9.66
C VAL A 181 -24.81 0.83 -8.52
N ALA A 182 -25.28 0.71 -7.27
CA ALA A 182 -24.41 0.41 -6.13
C ALA A 182 -23.72 -0.96 -6.26
N SER A 183 -24.38 -1.96 -6.85
CA SER A 183 -23.77 -3.26 -7.18
C SER A 183 -22.71 -3.11 -8.27
N ILE A 184 -23.02 -2.42 -9.37
CA ILE A 184 -22.10 -2.17 -10.49
C ILE A 184 -20.85 -1.40 -9.99
N LEU A 185 -21.04 -0.29 -9.27
CA LEU A 185 -19.93 0.50 -8.74
C LEU A 185 -19.14 -0.23 -7.65
N SER A 186 -19.76 -1.12 -6.86
CA SER A 186 -19.05 -1.96 -5.89
C SER A 186 -18.21 -3.05 -6.59
N GLN A 187 -18.75 -3.68 -7.64
CA GLN A 187 -18.01 -4.66 -8.47
C GLN A 187 -16.85 -3.98 -9.20
N TYR A 188 -17.07 -2.82 -9.82
CA TYR A 188 -16.00 -2.08 -10.47
C TYR A 188 -14.98 -1.51 -9.47
N ARG A 189 -15.37 -1.10 -8.25
CA ARG A 189 -14.41 -0.74 -7.21
C ARG A 189 -13.54 -1.93 -6.76
N GLN A 190 -14.08 -3.16 -6.81
CA GLN A 190 -13.32 -4.40 -6.57
C GLN A 190 -12.48 -4.84 -7.79
N GLN A 191 -12.79 -4.38 -9.01
CA GLN A 191 -11.98 -4.60 -10.21
C GLN A 191 -10.91 -3.51 -10.42
N LEU A 192 -11.15 -2.30 -9.90
CA LEU A 192 -10.22 -1.18 -9.84
C LEU A 192 -9.29 -1.25 -8.61
N GLU A 193 -9.27 -2.40 -7.91
CA GLU A 193 -8.16 -2.74 -7.01
C GLU A 193 -6.90 -3.13 -7.82
N TYR A 194 -6.31 -2.06 -8.37
CA TYR A 194 -4.93 -1.90 -8.84
C TYR A 194 -4.50 -2.58 -10.16
N ASP A 195 -3.84 -1.80 -11.02
CA ASP A 195 -2.91 -2.27 -12.08
C ASP A 195 -1.65 -2.98 -11.51
N GLN A 196 -1.62 -3.34 -10.23
CA GLN A 196 -0.48 -3.94 -9.55
C GLN A 196 -0.70 -5.45 -9.35
N ILE A 197 0.36 -6.24 -9.61
CA ILE A 197 0.30 -7.69 -9.51
C ILE A 197 0.24 -8.12 -8.03
N HIS A 198 -0.98 -8.33 -7.53
CA HIS A 198 -1.24 -8.74 -6.16
C HIS A 198 -0.88 -10.21 -5.88
N ASN A 199 0.34 -10.39 -5.38
CA ASN A 199 0.83 -11.65 -4.84
C ASN A 199 0.09 -12.06 -3.55
N TYR A 200 0.06 -13.37 -3.27
CA TYR A 200 -0.89 -14.01 -2.33
C TYR A 200 -0.79 -13.50 -0.89
N TYR A 201 0.43 -13.38 -0.37
CA TYR A 201 0.70 -12.88 0.99
C TYR A 201 0.82 -11.34 1.06
N SER A 202 0.71 -10.63 -0.07
CA SER A 202 0.81 -9.17 -0.12
C SER A 202 -0.51 -8.47 0.22
N LEU A 203 -1.65 -9.18 0.11
CA LEU A 203 -3.00 -8.67 0.32
C LEU A 203 -3.37 -8.59 1.81
N ASN A 204 -2.76 -7.63 2.52
CA ASN A 204 -3.16 -7.29 3.89
C ASN A 204 -4.26 -6.19 3.87
N PRO A 205 -5.45 -6.43 4.43
CA PRO A 205 -6.60 -5.52 4.32
C PRO A 205 -6.57 -4.33 5.30
N LEU A 206 -5.56 -4.21 6.17
CA LEU A 206 -5.54 -3.21 7.25
C LEU A 206 -4.74 -1.96 6.89
N TYR A 207 -5.26 -0.81 7.33
CA TYR A 207 -4.42 0.37 7.51
C TYR A 207 -3.51 0.16 8.73
N ARG A 208 -2.20 0.02 8.49
CA ARG A 208 -1.23 -0.38 9.53
C ARG A 208 -1.07 0.59 10.72
N ALA A 209 -1.56 1.83 10.62
CA ALA A 209 -1.64 2.81 11.72
C ALA A 209 -0.37 2.89 12.61
N SER A 210 0.79 3.12 11.97
CA SER A 210 2.11 3.08 12.65
C SER A 210 2.36 4.23 13.64
N ASP A 211 1.48 5.21 13.61
CA ASP A 211 1.29 6.30 14.56
C ASP A 211 0.61 5.81 15.84
N VAL A 212 -0.53 5.11 15.73
CA VAL A 212 -1.25 4.48 16.87
C VAL A 212 -0.35 3.50 17.62
N ARG A 213 0.52 2.76 16.90
CA ARG A 213 1.53 1.86 17.50
C ARG A 213 2.42 2.57 18.54
N LYS A 214 2.70 3.86 18.37
CA LYS A 214 3.64 4.64 19.21
C LYS A 214 2.94 5.40 20.34
N ASP A 215 1.67 5.74 20.19
CA ASP A 215 0.92 6.43 21.23
C ASP A 215 0.20 5.44 22.15
N ALA A 216 0.80 5.17 23.31
CA ALA A 216 0.21 4.35 24.36
C ALA A 216 -1.20 4.84 24.80
N LYS A 217 -1.50 6.14 24.66
CA LYS A 217 -2.84 6.69 24.99
C LYS A 217 -3.92 6.26 24.01
N GLN A 218 -3.56 5.84 22.81
CA GLN A 218 -4.47 5.28 21.80
C GLN A 218 -4.43 3.75 21.82
N LEU A 219 -3.22 3.17 21.94
CA LEU A 219 -3.02 1.72 21.92
C LEU A 219 -3.65 0.98 23.12
N GLU A 220 -3.53 1.50 24.35
CA GLU A 220 -4.07 0.82 25.53
C GLU A 220 -5.62 0.80 25.57
N PRO A 221 -6.34 1.88 25.21
CA PRO A 221 -7.78 1.81 24.97
C PRO A 221 -8.15 0.89 23.79
N ALA A 222 -7.36 0.85 22.72
CA ALA A 222 -7.66 0.01 21.55
C ALA A 222 -7.73 -1.49 21.89
N LYS A 223 -6.92 -1.99 22.82
CA LYS A 223 -6.99 -3.38 23.36
C LYS A 223 -8.31 -3.72 24.08
N ASN A 224 -9.09 -2.69 24.42
CA ASN A 224 -10.35 -2.79 25.17
C ASN A 224 -11.55 -2.22 24.39
N ASN A 225 -11.35 -1.76 23.15
CA ASN A 225 -12.43 -1.30 22.28
C ASN A 225 -13.35 -2.48 21.93
N LYS A 226 -14.66 -2.33 22.06
CA LYS A 226 -15.65 -3.39 21.78
C LYS A 226 -15.62 -3.90 20.34
N SER A 227 -15.15 -3.09 19.37
CA SER A 227 -14.95 -3.53 17.99
C SER A 227 -13.62 -4.25 17.74
N ALA A 228 -12.72 -4.33 18.73
CA ALA A 228 -11.39 -4.91 18.56
C ALA A 228 -11.45 -6.39 18.16
N LYS A 229 -10.55 -6.79 17.26
CA LYS A 229 -10.52 -8.11 16.62
C LYS A 229 -9.20 -8.80 16.90
N PHE A 230 -9.26 -9.98 17.51
CA PHE A 230 -8.09 -10.73 17.96
C PHE A 230 -7.96 -12.03 17.16
N ILE A 231 -6.78 -12.26 16.57
CA ILE A 231 -6.39 -13.53 15.94
C ILE A 231 -5.36 -14.25 16.81
N MET A 232 -5.53 -15.56 16.99
CA MET A 232 -4.74 -16.34 17.95
C MET A 232 -3.57 -17.07 17.28
N PHE A 233 -2.44 -17.07 17.97
CA PHE A 233 -1.29 -17.92 17.71
C PHE A 233 -0.90 -18.65 19.01
N SER A 234 -0.27 -19.81 18.90
CA SER A 234 0.45 -20.44 20.00
C SER A 234 1.67 -21.16 19.44
N LYS A 235 2.85 -20.91 20.01
CA LYS A 235 4.13 -21.49 19.54
C LYS A 235 4.33 -21.27 18.03
N LEU A 236 4.04 -20.05 17.58
CA LEU A 236 4.01 -19.58 16.17
C LEU A 236 2.93 -20.22 15.27
N GLN A 237 2.17 -21.22 15.73
CA GLN A 237 1.09 -21.83 14.95
C GLN A 237 -0.16 -20.93 14.96
N PRO A 238 -0.73 -20.53 13.80
CA PRO A 238 -1.99 -19.79 13.75
C PRO A 238 -3.19 -20.68 14.09
N PHE A 239 -4.18 -20.15 14.79
CA PHE A 239 -5.48 -20.81 14.99
C PHE A 239 -6.42 -20.53 13.81
N LEU A 240 -6.74 -21.57 13.04
CA LEU A 240 -7.56 -21.47 11.83
C LEU A 240 -8.87 -22.25 11.94
N ILE A 241 -9.87 -21.78 11.18
CA ILE A 241 -11.16 -22.43 10.95
C ILE A 241 -11.41 -22.56 9.45
N THR A 242 -12.23 -23.53 9.05
CA THR A 242 -12.68 -23.68 7.65
C THR A 242 -13.61 -22.52 7.27
N SER A 243 -13.39 -21.93 6.09
CA SER A 243 -14.25 -20.85 5.54
C SER A 243 -15.15 -21.30 4.39
N GLU A 244 -14.79 -22.37 3.68
CA GLU A 244 -15.60 -22.97 2.61
C GLU A 244 -15.46 -24.50 2.70
N GLU A 245 -16.47 -25.19 3.25
CA GLU A 245 -16.48 -26.67 3.38
C GLU A 245 -16.15 -27.36 2.05
N LYS A 246 -16.78 -26.91 0.96
CA LYS A 246 -16.64 -27.48 -0.39
C LYS A 246 -15.29 -27.22 -1.05
N LYS A 247 -14.41 -26.38 -0.49
CA LYS A 247 -13.08 -26.06 -1.05
C LYS A 247 -11.91 -26.16 -0.08
N LYS A 248 -12.14 -26.57 1.18
CA LYS A 248 -11.11 -26.65 2.25
C LYS A 248 -10.27 -25.37 2.42
N LYS A 249 -10.84 -24.19 2.14
CA LYS A 249 -10.15 -22.92 2.41
C LYS A 249 -10.20 -22.57 3.89
N PHE A 250 -9.11 -22.05 4.43
CA PHE A 250 -8.99 -21.62 5.81
C PHE A 250 -9.13 -20.09 5.99
N LYS A 251 -9.44 -19.68 7.21
CA LYS A 251 -9.30 -18.30 7.71
C LYS A 251 -8.98 -18.32 9.20
N PHE A 252 -8.52 -17.19 9.74
CA PHE A 252 -8.44 -17.04 11.20
C PHE A 252 -9.84 -17.10 11.83
N ALA A 253 -9.93 -17.71 13.02
CA ALA A 253 -10.98 -17.33 13.95
C ALA A 253 -10.69 -15.90 14.46
N VAL A 254 -11.74 -15.10 14.64
CA VAL A 254 -11.61 -13.68 15.00
C VAL A 254 -12.45 -13.41 16.24
N PHE A 255 -11.77 -13.24 17.36
CA PHE A 255 -12.40 -13.05 18.68
C PHE A 255 -12.64 -11.57 18.97
N THR A 256 -13.66 -11.25 19.76
CA THR A 256 -13.92 -9.93 20.36
C THR A 256 -13.39 -9.85 21.81
N PRO A 257 -13.31 -8.66 22.46
CA PRO A 257 -12.84 -8.55 23.84
C PRO A 257 -13.67 -9.35 24.86
N ASP A 258 -14.95 -9.54 24.58
CA ASP A 258 -15.90 -10.26 25.44
C ASP A 258 -15.76 -11.80 25.31
N GLN A 259 -15.09 -12.28 24.26
CA GLN A 259 -14.77 -13.68 24.03
C GLN A 259 -13.35 -14.05 24.52
N LEU A 260 -12.51 -13.05 24.78
CA LEU A 260 -11.09 -13.21 25.13
C LEU A 260 -10.84 -12.79 26.59
N PRO A 261 -10.53 -13.74 27.51
CA PRO A 261 -10.26 -13.47 28.92
C PRO A 261 -9.31 -12.30 29.13
N SER A 262 -9.61 -11.43 30.10
CA SER A 262 -8.81 -10.22 30.36
C SER A 262 -7.38 -10.58 30.75
N SER A 263 -7.19 -11.64 31.54
CA SER A 263 -5.88 -12.21 31.87
C SER A 263 -5.02 -12.51 30.64
N ILE A 264 -5.59 -12.97 29.53
CA ILE A 264 -4.86 -13.20 28.27
C ILE A 264 -4.48 -11.86 27.64
N ARG A 265 -5.41 -10.88 27.60
CA ARG A 265 -5.13 -9.53 27.07
C ARG A 265 -4.13 -8.72 27.93
N GLU A 266 -3.95 -9.10 29.19
CA GLU A 266 -3.02 -8.47 30.14
C GLU A 266 -1.64 -9.15 30.17
N THR A 267 -1.55 -10.47 29.94
CA THR A 267 -0.30 -11.25 30.10
C THR A 267 0.33 -11.74 28.79
N SER A 268 -0.44 -11.85 27.71
CA SER A 268 0.05 -12.36 26.42
C SER A 268 0.64 -11.25 25.53
N THR A 269 1.51 -11.65 24.60
CA THR A 269 2.10 -10.68 23.65
C THR A 269 1.05 -10.25 22.63
N LEU A 270 0.62 -9.00 22.72
CA LEU A 270 -0.31 -8.37 21.77
C LEU A 270 0.45 -7.55 20.71
N ILE A 271 0.34 -7.95 19.45
CA ILE A 271 0.87 -7.23 18.30
C ILE A 271 -0.28 -6.51 17.60
N PHE A 272 -0.22 -5.18 17.49
CA PHE A 272 -1.23 -4.36 16.83
C PHE A 272 -0.99 -4.33 15.30
N LEU A 273 -1.81 -5.08 14.57
CA LEU A 273 -1.68 -5.23 13.12
C LEU A 273 -2.10 -3.94 12.41
N GLY A 274 -3.21 -3.33 12.83
CA GLY A 274 -3.71 -2.09 12.25
C GLY A 274 -5.17 -1.84 12.54
N LEU A 275 -5.79 -0.99 11.72
CA LEU A 275 -7.18 -0.59 11.74
C LEU A 275 -7.89 -1.06 10.45
N GLU A 276 -9.21 -1.23 10.49
CA GLU A 276 -10.00 -1.62 9.29
C GLU A 276 -10.08 -0.54 8.21
N THR A 277 -9.94 0.73 8.58
CA THR A 277 -9.81 1.85 7.63
C THR A 277 -8.73 2.82 8.13
N TRP A 278 -8.47 3.88 7.36
CA TRP A 278 -7.62 4.99 7.80
C TRP A 278 -8.22 5.83 8.94
N ASP A 279 -9.47 5.56 9.35
CA ASP A 279 -10.09 6.24 10.49
C ASP A 279 -9.64 5.63 11.82
N THR A 280 -9.10 6.48 12.68
CA THR A 280 -8.70 6.21 14.07
C THR A 280 -9.78 5.58 14.97
N VAL A 281 -11.08 5.74 14.65
CA VAL A 281 -12.17 5.08 15.42
C VAL A 281 -12.60 3.72 14.85
N SER A 282 -12.04 3.30 13.71
CA SER A 282 -12.34 1.99 13.11
C SER A 282 -11.74 0.82 13.90
N SER A 283 -12.20 -0.39 13.63
CA SER A 283 -11.90 -1.57 14.46
C SER A 283 -10.40 -1.89 14.52
N PRO A 284 -9.77 -1.94 15.71
CA PRO A 284 -8.36 -2.30 15.84
C PRO A 284 -8.17 -3.82 15.81
N TRP A 285 -7.16 -4.29 15.06
CA TRP A 285 -6.81 -5.69 14.94
C TRP A 285 -5.51 -6.03 15.67
N PHE A 286 -5.52 -7.13 16.40
CA PHE A 286 -4.37 -7.64 17.15
C PHE A 286 -4.10 -9.11 16.84
N ALA A 287 -2.83 -9.49 16.73
CA ALA A 287 -2.39 -10.87 16.90
C ALA A 287 -2.01 -11.11 18.37
N VAL A 288 -2.38 -12.28 18.91
CA VAL A 288 -2.12 -12.71 20.28
C VAL A 288 -1.21 -13.93 20.24
N ASP A 289 -0.03 -13.87 20.85
CA ASP A 289 0.77 -15.07 21.14
C ASP A 289 0.38 -15.63 22.50
N LEU A 290 -0.30 -16.77 22.50
CA LEU A 290 -0.82 -17.40 23.70
C LEU A 290 0.32 -18.07 24.49
N VAL A 291 0.61 -17.47 25.65
CA VAL A 291 1.50 -18.03 26.68
C VAL A 291 0.90 -19.32 27.24
N GLU A 292 1.74 -20.26 27.65
CA GLU A 292 1.30 -21.57 28.16
C GLU A 292 0.31 -21.43 29.34
N GLY A 293 -0.89 -22.01 29.19
CA GLY A 293 -1.99 -21.90 30.14
C GLY A 293 -3.24 -22.62 29.65
N ASP A 294 -4.39 -22.38 30.28
CA ASP A 294 -5.67 -22.92 29.78
C ASP A 294 -6.15 -22.13 28.55
N HIS A 295 -6.57 -22.87 27.52
CA HIS A 295 -7.11 -22.34 26.26
C HIS A 295 -8.50 -22.91 25.96
N SER A 296 -9.17 -23.56 26.93
CA SER A 296 -10.52 -24.14 26.82
C SER A 296 -11.59 -23.16 26.30
N PHE A 297 -11.41 -21.85 26.53
CA PHE A 297 -12.27 -20.80 26.00
C PHE A 297 -12.33 -20.79 24.46
N ILE A 298 -11.27 -21.26 23.77
CA ILE A 298 -11.22 -21.29 22.30
C ILE A 298 -12.27 -22.27 21.76
N SER A 299 -12.28 -23.51 22.25
CA SER A 299 -13.24 -24.55 21.82
C SER A 299 -14.69 -24.23 22.16
N LYS A 300 -14.95 -23.33 23.12
CA LYS A 300 -16.30 -22.82 23.42
C LYS A 300 -16.88 -21.97 22.27
N TYR A 301 -16.03 -21.25 21.53
CA TYR A 301 -16.45 -20.37 20.43
C TYR A 301 -16.17 -20.96 19.04
N TYR A 302 -15.14 -21.79 18.92
CA TYR A 302 -14.69 -22.41 17.67
C TYR A 302 -14.28 -23.88 17.90
N PRO A 303 -15.24 -24.79 18.15
CA PRO A 303 -14.94 -26.20 18.47
C PRO A 303 -14.21 -26.94 17.35
N ASP A 304 -14.52 -26.62 16.08
CA ASP A 304 -13.90 -27.22 14.89
C ASP A 304 -12.61 -26.50 14.42
N GLY A 305 -12.13 -25.53 15.19
CA GLY A 305 -10.90 -24.80 14.90
C GLY A 305 -9.66 -25.48 15.47
N SER A 306 -8.49 -25.23 14.88
CA SER A 306 -7.22 -25.81 15.35
C SER A 306 -6.02 -24.90 15.13
N PHE A 307 -5.02 -25.04 16.00
CA PHE A 307 -3.66 -24.56 15.72
C PHE A 307 -3.02 -25.48 14.66
N VAL A 308 -2.45 -24.89 13.61
CA VAL A 308 -1.91 -25.66 12.47
C VAL A 308 -0.45 -25.34 12.19
N ALA A 309 0.27 -26.28 11.57
CA ALA A 309 1.59 -26.02 11.03
C ALA A 309 1.51 -24.87 10.00
N PRO A 310 2.29 -23.77 10.15
CA PRO A 310 2.16 -22.59 9.30
C PRO A 310 2.35 -22.87 7.81
N PHE A 311 3.33 -23.72 7.47
CA PHE A 311 3.56 -24.22 6.12
C PHE A 311 3.22 -25.73 6.04
N PRO A 312 2.56 -26.22 4.98
CA PRO A 312 2.00 -25.49 3.84
C PRO A 312 0.58 -24.94 4.10
N THR A 313 0.00 -25.17 5.29
CA THR A 313 -1.44 -24.96 5.56
C THR A 313 -1.94 -23.55 5.24
N THR A 314 -1.15 -22.51 5.54
CA THR A 314 -1.58 -21.13 5.30
C THR A 314 -1.62 -20.74 3.83
N MET A 315 -1.05 -21.52 2.90
CA MET A 315 -1.24 -21.34 1.45
C MET A 315 -2.66 -21.73 0.98
N GLN A 316 -3.48 -22.32 1.85
CA GLN A 316 -4.89 -22.64 1.60
C GLN A 316 -5.85 -21.63 2.28
N MET A 317 -5.35 -20.52 2.81
CA MET A 317 -6.19 -19.46 3.37
C MET A 317 -6.87 -18.60 2.29
N ILE A 318 -7.90 -17.85 2.68
CA ILE A 318 -8.40 -16.71 1.89
C ILE A 318 -7.38 -15.55 1.93
N GLN A 319 -7.17 -14.88 0.79
CA GLN A 319 -6.03 -13.96 0.56
C GLN A 319 -5.90 -12.85 1.62
N SER A 320 -7.01 -12.20 2.01
CA SER A 320 -7.01 -11.16 3.03
C SER A 320 -6.48 -11.66 4.39
N HIS A 321 -6.82 -12.89 4.79
CA HIS A 321 -6.26 -13.50 6.00
C HIS A 321 -4.83 -14.02 5.80
N ALA A 322 -4.41 -14.34 4.57
CA ALA A 322 -3.02 -14.67 4.27
C ALA A 322 -2.10 -13.44 4.45
N GLY A 323 -2.52 -12.25 4.01
CA GLY A 323 -1.78 -11.00 4.28
C GLY A 323 -1.72 -10.62 5.76
N LEU A 324 -2.81 -10.84 6.51
CA LEU A 324 -2.82 -10.72 7.98
C LEU A 324 -1.81 -11.69 8.63
N PHE A 325 -1.82 -12.95 8.22
CA PHE A 325 -0.90 -13.97 8.69
C PHE A 325 0.56 -13.58 8.39
N ALA A 326 0.83 -13.04 7.19
CA ALA A 326 2.18 -12.67 6.80
C ALA A 326 2.76 -11.52 7.64
N GLU A 327 1.97 -10.53 8.05
CA GLU A 327 2.42 -9.51 9.00
C GLU A 327 2.59 -10.12 10.40
N ALA A 328 1.55 -10.75 10.95
CA ALA A 328 1.55 -11.28 12.31
C ALA A 328 2.68 -12.30 12.55
N HIS A 329 2.79 -13.31 11.69
CA HIS A 329 3.74 -14.42 11.86
C HIS A 329 5.20 -13.97 11.71
N SER A 330 5.50 -13.03 10.81
CA SER A 330 6.86 -12.49 10.65
C SER A 330 7.32 -11.77 11.93
N ILE A 331 6.44 -11.00 12.56
CA ILE A 331 6.72 -10.29 13.81
C ILE A 331 6.84 -11.29 14.97
N LEU A 332 5.95 -12.28 15.05
CA LEU A 332 6.02 -13.34 16.06
C LEU A 332 7.33 -14.15 15.96
N CYS A 333 7.75 -14.52 14.75
CA CYS A 333 9.05 -15.16 14.53
C CYS A 333 10.22 -14.27 14.99
N TRP A 334 10.15 -12.96 14.74
CA TRP A 334 11.16 -12.03 15.22
C TRP A 334 11.18 -11.91 16.76
N LEU A 335 10.02 -11.79 17.41
CA LEU A 335 9.93 -11.75 18.87
C LEU A 335 10.42 -13.06 19.53
N ASP A 336 10.11 -14.22 18.92
CA ASP A 336 10.59 -15.52 19.38
C ASP A 336 12.11 -15.66 19.31
N LYS A 337 12.76 -15.16 18.25
CA LYS A 337 14.22 -15.31 18.06
C LYS A 337 15.06 -14.19 18.67
N TYR A 338 14.56 -12.95 18.74
CA TYR A 338 15.34 -11.77 19.14
C TYR A 338 15.09 -11.32 20.60
N ARG A 339 14.81 -12.28 21.50
CA ARG A 339 14.50 -12.07 22.94
C ARG A 339 15.62 -11.39 23.74
N PHE A 340 16.84 -11.36 23.22
CA PHE A 340 18.03 -10.75 23.80
C PHE A 340 18.64 -9.73 22.84
N CYS A 341 19.21 -8.66 23.37
CA CYS A 341 19.77 -7.56 22.61
C CYS A 341 21.03 -8.00 21.85
N PRO A 342 21.07 -7.92 20.50
CA PRO A 342 22.24 -8.31 19.71
C PRO A 342 23.53 -7.55 20.09
N THR A 343 23.39 -6.35 20.65
CA THR A 343 24.48 -5.45 21.00
C THR A 343 25.19 -5.81 22.32
N CYS A 344 24.53 -6.49 23.26
CA CYS A 344 25.08 -6.76 24.60
C CYS A 344 24.55 -8.00 25.32
N GLY A 345 23.73 -8.84 24.69
CA GLY A 345 23.17 -10.07 25.28
C GLY A 345 22.14 -9.88 26.40
N SER A 346 21.84 -8.65 26.82
CA SER A 346 20.84 -8.37 27.85
C SER A 346 19.41 -8.63 27.35
N LYS A 347 18.48 -8.99 28.23
CA LYS A 347 17.05 -9.15 27.88
C LYS A 347 16.47 -7.87 27.27
N GLN A 348 15.44 -8.03 26.42
CA GLN A 348 14.70 -6.92 25.83
C GLN A 348 13.25 -6.87 26.32
N THR A 349 12.62 -5.70 26.20
CA THR A 349 11.20 -5.46 26.45
C THR A 349 10.52 -5.02 25.15
N VAL A 350 9.33 -5.59 24.86
CA VAL A 350 8.55 -5.28 23.66
C VAL A 350 7.74 -3.99 23.87
N ILE A 351 7.80 -3.08 22.90
CA ILE A 351 7.05 -1.81 22.88
C ILE A 351 6.53 -1.50 21.46
N GLU A 352 6.00 -0.29 21.25
CA GLU A 352 5.46 0.21 19.97
C GLU A 352 4.51 -0.80 19.26
N GLY A 353 3.52 -1.31 20.00
CA GLY A 353 2.51 -2.24 19.49
C GLY A 353 3.06 -3.59 18.99
N GLY A 354 4.25 -4.02 19.44
CA GLY A 354 4.91 -5.24 18.99
C GLY A 354 5.99 -5.02 17.92
N TYR A 355 6.16 -3.79 17.41
CA TYR A 355 7.06 -3.47 16.30
C TYR A 355 8.42 -2.94 16.74
N LYS A 356 8.73 -3.00 18.04
CA LYS A 356 10.02 -2.60 18.57
C LYS A 356 10.36 -3.33 19.86
N GLN A 357 11.64 -3.61 20.03
CA GLN A 357 12.23 -4.13 21.25
C GLN A 357 13.28 -3.13 21.76
N VAL A 358 13.33 -2.96 23.08
CA VAL A 358 14.29 -2.08 23.75
C VAL A 358 15.08 -2.89 24.76
N CYS A 359 16.40 -2.73 24.77
CA CYS A 359 17.29 -3.39 25.71
C CYS A 359 16.99 -2.97 27.15
N ASN A 360 17.06 -3.90 28.10
CA ASN A 360 16.85 -3.60 29.52
C ASN A 360 18.12 -3.08 30.24
N ASN A 361 19.27 -3.01 29.54
CA ASN A 361 20.52 -2.44 30.05
C ASN A 361 20.66 -1.00 29.54
N SER A 362 20.41 -0.02 30.41
CA SER A 362 20.42 1.42 30.11
C SER A 362 21.69 1.93 29.43
N ASP A 363 22.83 1.30 29.70
CA ASP A 363 24.13 1.78 29.25
C ASP A 363 24.48 1.28 27.84
N CYS A 364 23.68 0.33 27.32
CA CYS A 364 23.84 -0.26 26.00
C CYS A 364 23.82 0.80 24.88
N THR A 365 24.74 0.67 23.92
CA THR A 365 24.84 1.58 22.77
C THR A 365 23.60 1.55 21.85
N SER A 366 22.74 0.52 21.94
CA SER A 366 21.45 0.49 21.24
C SER A 366 20.48 1.60 21.65
N HIS A 367 20.68 2.24 22.83
CA HIS A 367 19.91 3.42 23.25
C HIS A 367 20.41 4.73 22.61
N LYS A 368 21.56 4.72 21.93
CA LYS A 368 22.26 5.92 21.43
C LYS A 368 22.04 6.05 19.92
N GLY A 369 20.88 6.59 19.54
CA GLY A 369 20.46 6.78 18.14
C GLY A 369 19.38 5.77 17.72
N VAL A 370 19.29 5.50 16.41
CA VAL A 370 18.33 4.56 15.81
C VAL A 370 19.11 3.38 15.25
N HIS A 371 18.83 2.17 15.75
CA HIS A 371 19.54 0.94 15.39
C HIS A 371 18.55 -0.13 14.93
N ASN A 372 18.89 -0.87 13.87
CA ASN A 372 18.04 -1.94 13.33
C ASN A 372 17.82 -3.10 14.33
N THR A 373 18.73 -3.30 15.28
CA THR A 373 18.63 -4.27 16.39
C THR A 373 17.33 -4.18 17.20
N CYS A 374 16.68 -3.01 17.18
CA CYS A 374 15.46 -2.73 17.91
C CYS A 374 14.17 -3.06 17.13
N TYR A 375 14.24 -3.42 15.84
CA TYR A 375 13.09 -3.49 14.94
C TYR A 375 12.92 -4.87 14.25
N PRO A 376 11.70 -5.23 13.80
CA PRO A 376 11.45 -6.42 13.00
C PRO A 376 12.38 -6.54 11.80
N ARG A 377 12.96 -7.73 11.64
CA ARG A 377 13.78 -8.10 10.49
C ARG A 377 12.90 -8.45 9.29
N VAL A 378 13.33 -8.04 8.10
CA VAL A 378 12.80 -8.50 6.82
C VAL A 378 14.00 -8.87 5.95
N ASP A 379 14.05 -10.10 5.48
CA ASP A 379 15.18 -10.62 4.69
C ASP A 379 14.84 -10.56 3.18
N PRO A 380 15.48 -9.66 2.39
CA PRO A 380 15.27 -9.63 0.95
C PRO A 380 15.83 -10.88 0.27
N SER A 381 14.98 -11.55 -0.52
CA SER A 381 15.35 -12.69 -1.35
C SER A 381 14.84 -12.45 -2.77
N LEU A 382 15.68 -12.70 -3.76
CA LEU A 382 15.32 -12.55 -5.17
C LEU A 382 14.73 -13.87 -5.67
N ILE A 383 13.80 -13.81 -6.61
CA ILE A 383 13.32 -15.00 -7.31
C ILE A 383 13.11 -14.71 -8.80
N MET A 384 13.82 -15.45 -9.63
CA MET A 384 14.11 -15.05 -11.01
C MET A 384 13.54 -16.06 -12.00
N LEU A 385 12.70 -15.58 -12.91
CA LEU A 385 12.43 -16.29 -14.15
C LEU A 385 13.46 -15.87 -15.19
N VAL A 386 14.41 -16.75 -15.51
CA VAL A 386 15.44 -16.47 -16.52
C VAL A 386 14.88 -16.83 -17.89
N LEU A 387 14.92 -15.89 -18.83
CA LEU A 387 14.54 -16.09 -20.23
C LEU A 387 15.78 -16.35 -21.06
N SER A 388 15.69 -17.29 -22.01
CA SER A 388 16.76 -17.56 -22.97
C SER A 388 17.04 -16.32 -23.84
N PRO A 389 18.24 -16.18 -24.46
CA PRO A 389 18.52 -15.12 -25.43
C PRO A 389 17.48 -15.01 -26.57
N SER A 390 16.83 -16.13 -26.93
CA SER A 390 15.75 -16.16 -27.92
C SER A 390 14.36 -15.81 -27.38
N LYS A 391 14.19 -15.63 -26.06
CA LYS A 391 12.94 -15.43 -25.30
C LYS A 391 11.87 -16.54 -25.45
N LYS A 392 12.17 -17.62 -26.17
CA LYS A 392 11.26 -18.75 -26.45
C LYS A 392 11.21 -19.81 -25.34
N GLN A 393 12.24 -19.84 -24.49
CA GLN A 393 12.37 -20.75 -23.36
C GLN A 393 12.65 -19.95 -22.08
N CYS A 394 12.33 -20.56 -20.93
CA CYS A 394 12.75 -20.10 -19.62
C CYS A 394 13.56 -21.18 -18.89
N LEU A 395 14.49 -20.77 -18.03
CA LEU A 395 15.23 -21.65 -17.15
C LEU A 395 14.40 -21.92 -15.90
N LEU A 396 14.25 -23.19 -15.52
CA LEU A 396 13.78 -23.57 -14.19
C LEU A 396 14.72 -24.61 -13.59
N GLY A 397 14.93 -24.51 -12.28
CA GLY A 397 15.74 -25.42 -11.48
C GLY A 397 14.89 -26.25 -10.51
N ARG A 398 15.50 -27.29 -9.94
CA ARG A 398 14.98 -27.99 -8.76
C ARG A 398 16.07 -28.33 -7.77
N GLN A 399 15.80 -28.09 -6.50
CA GLN A 399 16.64 -28.52 -5.39
C GLN A 399 16.25 -29.94 -4.97
N LYS A 400 17.20 -30.72 -4.44
CA LYS A 400 16.98 -32.13 -4.00
C LYS A 400 15.86 -32.30 -2.97
N ARG A 401 15.60 -31.25 -2.16
CA ARG A 401 14.51 -31.18 -1.16
C ARG A 401 13.12 -30.93 -1.75
N PHE A 402 13.00 -30.55 -3.02
CA PHE A 402 11.70 -30.32 -3.66
C PHE A 402 11.00 -31.64 -3.98
N PRO A 403 9.65 -31.68 -3.93
CA PRO A 403 8.88 -32.82 -4.42
C PRO A 403 9.38 -33.28 -5.79
N PRO A 404 9.51 -34.59 -6.05
CA PRO A 404 9.95 -35.10 -7.34
C PRO A 404 9.11 -34.51 -8.48
N LYS A 405 9.76 -34.19 -9.60
CA LYS A 405 9.15 -33.55 -10.79
C LYS A 405 8.65 -32.11 -10.64
N MET A 406 8.78 -31.49 -9.47
CA MET A 406 8.57 -30.04 -9.32
C MET A 406 9.81 -29.27 -9.78
N PHE A 407 9.60 -28.24 -10.62
CA PHE A 407 10.62 -27.26 -11.05
C PHE A 407 10.16 -25.83 -10.73
N SER A 408 11.10 -24.91 -10.46
CA SER A 408 10.81 -23.53 -10.05
C SER A 408 11.78 -22.50 -10.63
N CYS A 409 11.46 -21.23 -10.44
CA CYS A 409 12.40 -20.13 -10.61
C CYS A 409 13.61 -20.32 -9.67
N LEU A 410 14.77 -19.82 -10.09
CA LEU A 410 15.97 -19.75 -9.26
C LEU A 410 15.80 -18.67 -8.20
N ALA A 411 16.33 -18.86 -6.97
CA ALA A 411 16.06 -17.93 -5.86
C ALA A 411 17.07 -18.02 -4.72
N GLY A 412 17.64 -16.87 -4.33
CA GLY A 412 18.58 -16.75 -3.21
C GLY A 412 18.45 -15.43 -2.46
N PHE A 413 19.43 -15.09 -1.62
CA PHE A 413 19.36 -13.93 -0.72
C PHE A 413 20.21 -12.77 -1.24
N MET A 414 19.73 -11.53 -1.05
CA MET A 414 20.52 -10.33 -1.35
C MET A 414 21.61 -10.14 -0.29
N GLU A 415 22.87 -10.06 -0.73
CA GLU A 415 24.00 -9.81 0.16
C GLU A 415 24.17 -8.32 0.53
N PRO A 416 24.88 -8.00 1.64
CA PRO A 416 25.08 -6.63 2.08
C PRO A 416 25.85 -5.75 1.09
N GLY A 417 25.12 -4.96 0.31
CA GLY A 417 25.67 -4.00 -0.66
C GLY A 417 25.30 -4.31 -2.12
N GLU A 418 24.61 -5.42 -2.39
CA GLU A 418 24.12 -5.74 -3.74
C GLU A 418 22.91 -4.86 -4.16
N SER A 419 22.73 -4.72 -5.47
CA SER A 419 21.46 -4.30 -6.06
C SER A 419 20.53 -5.50 -6.30
N ILE A 420 19.26 -5.24 -6.62
CA ILE A 420 18.31 -6.27 -7.06
C ILE A 420 18.87 -7.01 -8.28
N GLU A 421 19.42 -6.24 -9.21
CA GLU A 421 19.90 -6.69 -10.50
C GLU A 421 21.24 -7.44 -10.40
N ASP A 422 22.10 -7.08 -9.46
CA ASP A 422 23.38 -7.77 -9.23
C ASP A 422 23.19 -9.08 -8.46
N THR A 423 22.33 -9.09 -7.43
CA THR A 423 21.91 -10.34 -6.77
C THR A 423 21.34 -11.31 -7.80
N CYS A 424 20.44 -10.83 -8.69
CA CYS A 424 19.89 -11.66 -9.77
C CYS A 424 20.98 -12.23 -10.70
N ARG A 425 22.06 -11.50 -10.99
CA ARG A 425 23.14 -12.00 -11.84
C ARG A 425 24.00 -13.03 -11.12
N ARG A 426 24.36 -12.75 -9.86
CA ARG A 426 25.20 -13.62 -9.02
C ARG A 426 24.52 -14.97 -8.82
N GLU A 427 23.32 -14.98 -8.23
CA GLU A 427 22.57 -16.20 -7.88
C GLU A 427 22.34 -17.12 -9.10
N ILE A 428 22.02 -16.55 -10.28
CA ILE A 428 21.81 -17.35 -11.50
C ILE A 428 23.13 -17.92 -12.05
N GLU A 429 24.22 -17.16 -11.98
CA GLU A 429 25.54 -17.64 -12.42
C GLU A 429 26.12 -18.68 -11.44
N GLU A 430 25.86 -18.55 -10.13
CA GLU A 430 26.26 -19.50 -9.09
C GLU A 430 25.47 -20.83 -9.18
N GLU A 431 24.13 -20.81 -9.12
CA GLU A 431 23.33 -22.04 -9.16
C GLU A 431 23.44 -22.79 -10.52
N SER A 432 23.62 -22.06 -11.63
CA SER A 432 23.37 -22.60 -12.98
C SER A 432 24.39 -22.27 -14.06
N GLY A 433 25.40 -21.42 -13.79
CA GLY A 433 26.40 -20.98 -14.78
C GLY A 433 25.86 -20.08 -15.90
N VAL A 434 24.57 -19.72 -15.88
CA VAL A 434 23.92 -18.92 -16.92
C VAL A 434 24.18 -17.43 -16.67
N LYS A 435 24.88 -16.77 -17.60
CA LYS A 435 25.24 -15.36 -17.48
C LYS A 435 24.05 -14.47 -17.85
N VAL A 436 23.70 -13.49 -17.02
CA VAL A 436 22.52 -12.62 -17.19
C VAL A 436 22.90 -11.17 -17.53
N GLY A 437 22.07 -10.51 -18.33
CA GLY A 437 22.24 -9.11 -18.73
C GLY A 437 21.22 -8.18 -18.07
N ARG A 438 20.11 -7.94 -18.77
CA ARG A 438 18.97 -7.16 -18.29
C ARG A 438 18.23 -7.95 -17.20
N VAL A 439 17.76 -7.22 -16.20
CA VAL A 439 16.86 -7.73 -15.15
C VAL A 439 15.72 -6.71 -15.06
N ASP A 440 14.47 -7.21 -15.02
CA ASP A 440 13.27 -6.40 -14.85
C ASP A 440 12.54 -6.85 -13.58
N TYR A 441 12.24 -5.91 -12.68
CA TYR A 441 11.37 -6.20 -11.53
C TYR A 441 9.92 -6.43 -12.00
N HIS A 442 9.26 -7.44 -11.43
CA HIS A 442 7.89 -7.83 -11.78
C HIS A 442 6.92 -7.56 -10.63
N SER A 443 7.14 -8.16 -9.45
CA SER A 443 6.29 -7.97 -8.27
C SER A 443 6.97 -8.53 -7.01
N SER A 444 6.42 -8.27 -5.83
CA SER A 444 6.97 -8.76 -4.55
C SER A 444 5.94 -9.52 -3.71
N GLN A 445 6.39 -10.52 -2.96
CA GLN A 445 5.57 -11.36 -2.09
C GLN A 445 6.24 -11.53 -0.72
N PRO A 446 5.63 -11.09 0.39
CA PRO A 446 6.04 -11.52 1.72
C PRO A 446 6.02 -13.05 1.82
N TRP A 447 7.07 -13.64 2.38
CA TRP A 447 7.19 -15.06 2.61
C TRP A 447 7.50 -15.29 4.09
N PRO A 448 6.45 -15.43 4.92
CA PRO A 448 6.54 -15.36 6.39
C PRO A 448 7.07 -16.68 6.99
N PHE A 449 8.17 -17.20 6.48
CA PHE A 449 8.77 -18.47 6.89
C PHE A 449 10.31 -18.37 7.02
N PRO A 450 10.85 -17.50 7.91
CA PRO A 450 10.13 -16.76 8.96
C PRO A 450 9.68 -15.33 8.56
N ALA A 451 10.49 -14.57 7.80
CA ALA A 451 10.29 -13.14 7.59
C ALA A 451 10.97 -12.63 6.29
N THR A 452 10.87 -13.41 5.21
CA THR A 452 11.50 -13.09 3.93
C THR A 452 10.60 -12.17 3.08
N LEU A 453 11.18 -11.29 2.28
CA LEU A 453 10.49 -10.58 1.20
C LEU A 453 11.00 -11.09 -0.14
N MET A 454 10.17 -11.86 -0.86
CA MET A 454 10.49 -12.32 -2.20
C MET A 454 10.32 -11.18 -3.19
N LEU A 455 11.36 -10.91 -3.97
CA LEU A 455 11.42 -9.89 -5.02
C LEU A 455 11.47 -10.60 -6.37
N GLY A 456 10.31 -10.75 -7.01
CA GLY A 456 10.15 -11.46 -8.27
C GLY A 456 10.66 -10.64 -9.44
N CYS A 457 11.58 -11.23 -10.21
CA CYS A 457 12.24 -10.58 -11.34
C CYS A 457 12.22 -11.46 -12.60
N ILE A 458 12.28 -10.81 -13.76
CA ILE A 458 12.50 -11.46 -15.07
C ILE A 458 13.93 -11.13 -15.50
N ALA A 459 14.75 -12.16 -15.67
CA ALA A 459 16.16 -12.04 -16.03
C ALA A 459 16.36 -12.44 -17.50
N HIS A 460 17.16 -11.69 -18.27
CA HIS A 460 17.43 -12.00 -19.67
C HIS A 460 18.84 -12.57 -19.80
N ALA A 461 18.94 -13.86 -20.14
CA ALA A 461 20.21 -14.56 -20.28
C ALA A 461 21.01 -14.10 -21.51
N ARG A 462 22.34 -14.25 -21.41
CA ARG A 462 23.33 -14.03 -22.47
C ARG A 462 23.97 -15.34 -22.94
N THR A 463 23.86 -16.42 -22.16
CA THR A 463 24.32 -17.77 -22.49
C THR A 463 23.18 -18.77 -22.31
N GLU A 464 23.24 -19.90 -23.02
CA GLU A 464 22.30 -21.03 -22.86
C GLU A 464 22.96 -22.28 -22.25
N THR A 465 24.30 -22.30 -22.14
CA THR A 465 25.05 -23.36 -21.44
C THR A 465 24.75 -23.32 -19.95
N ILE A 466 24.23 -24.43 -19.41
CA ILE A 466 23.97 -24.63 -17.99
C ILE A 466 25.14 -25.43 -17.39
N THR A 467 25.69 -24.98 -16.26
CA THR A 467 26.64 -25.72 -15.41
C THR A 467 26.12 -25.65 -13.99
N ILE A 468 25.67 -26.78 -13.45
CA ILE A 468 24.85 -26.82 -12.24
C ILE A 468 25.75 -27.02 -11.00
N ASP A 469 25.64 -26.15 -10.00
CA ASP A 469 26.16 -26.47 -8.66
C ASP A 469 25.30 -27.56 -8.01
N LYS A 470 25.95 -28.64 -7.57
CA LYS A 470 25.29 -29.83 -7.02
C LYS A 470 25.03 -29.78 -5.53
N ASP A 471 25.55 -28.79 -4.82
CA ASP A 471 25.19 -28.58 -3.42
C ASP A 471 23.82 -27.88 -3.28
N GLU A 472 23.45 -26.99 -4.23
CA GLU A 472 22.11 -26.39 -4.30
C GLU A 472 21.14 -27.13 -5.25
N LEU A 473 21.49 -27.30 -6.53
CA LEU A 473 20.57 -27.76 -7.58
C LEU A 473 20.80 -29.22 -8.01
N GLU A 474 19.72 -30.01 -7.96
CA GLU A 474 19.69 -31.39 -8.47
C GLU A 474 19.66 -31.40 -10.00
N GLU A 475 18.80 -30.57 -10.61
CA GLU A 475 18.62 -30.42 -12.06
C GLU A 475 18.19 -28.98 -12.40
N ALA A 476 18.64 -28.46 -13.55
CA ALA A 476 18.16 -27.22 -14.14
C ALA A 476 18.12 -27.38 -15.67
N ARG A 477 17.06 -26.86 -16.32
CA ARG A 477 16.86 -27.00 -17.77
C ARG A 477 16.05 -25.87 -18.38
N TRP A 478 16.18 -25.69 -19.70
CA TRP A 478 15.40 -24.75 -20.49
C TRP A 478 14.05 -25.35 -20.92
N PHE A 479 12.95 -24.84 -20.38
CA PHE A 479 11.58 -25.21 -20.73
C PHE A 479 11.02 -24.30 -21.82
N SER A 480 10.40 -24.88 -22.85
CA SER A 480 9.64 -24.15 -23.86
C SER A 480 8.32 -23.61 -23.31
N ARG A 481 7.77 -22.57 -23.95
CA ARG A 481 6.40 -22.09 -23.66
C ARG A 481 5.34 -23.20 -23.78
N ALA A 482 5.55 -24.20 -24.62
CA ALA A 482 4.65 -25.34 -24.77
C ALA A 482 4.68 -26.28 -23.56
N GLU A 483 5.87 -26.66 -23.07
CA GLU A 483 6.01 -27.43 -21.83
C GLU A 483 5.41 -26.68 -20.64
N ILE A 484 5.70 -25.39 -20.50
CA ILE A 484 5.16 -24.56 -19.41
C ILE A 484 3.62 -24.48 -19.48
N ALA A 485 3.02 -24.35 -20.67
CA ALA A 485 1.58 -24.41 -20.82
C ALA A 485 0.99 -25.77 -20.39
N GLN A 486 1.66 -26.88 -20.71
CA GLN A 486 1.27 -28.22 -20.25
C GLN A 486 1.43 -28.38 -18.74
N MET A 487 2.50 -27.85 -18.13
CA MET A 487 2.72 -27.87 -16.67
C MET A 487 1.67 -27.02 -15.93
N LEU A 488 1.31 -25.86 -16.47
CA LEU A 488 0.21 -25.00 -15.97
C LEU A 488 -1.15 -25.69 -16.06
N ALA A 489 -1.39 -26.50 -17.09
CA ALA A 489 -2.61 -27.29 -17.26
C ALA A 489 -2.63 -28.60 -16.45
N GLY A 490 -1.51 -29.01 -15.83
CA GLY A 490 -1.36 -30.31 -15.17
C GLY A 490 -1.32 -31.50 -16.15
N GLN A 491 -0.90 -31.27 -17.40
CA GLN A 491 -0.98 -32.20 -18.53
C GLN A 491 0.39 -32.51 -19.18
N HIS A 492 1.50 -32.13 -18.54
CA HIS A 492 2.84 -32.44 -19.04
C HIS A 492 3.06 -33.97 -19.08
N PRO A 493 3.54 -34.56 -20.19
CA PRO A 493 3.58 -36.02 -20.37
C PRO A 493 4.37 -36.76 -19.29
N ASP A 494 5.54 -36.25 -18.91
CA ASP A 494 6.34 -36.85 -17.83
C ASP A 494 5.79 -36.59 -16.42
N GLY A 495 4.69 -35.84 -16.28
CA GLY A 495 4.12 -35.42 -15.00
C GLY A 495 4.94 -34.34 -14.27
N LEU A 496 5.59 -33.43 -15.02
CA LEU A 496 6.29 -32.28 -14.45
C LEU A 496 5.31 -31.18 -14.07
N PHE A 497 5.63 -30.42 -13.02
CA PHE A 497 4.78 -29.33 -12.53
C PHE A 497 5.60 -28.19 -11.91
N ILE A 498 4.94 -27.03 -11.78
CA ILE A 498 5.48 -25.83 -11.13
C ILE A 498 4.81 -25.62 -9.75
N PRO A 499 5.30 -24.72 -8.89
CA PRO A 499 4.65 -24.41 -7.61
C PRO A 499 3.16 -24.03 -7.73
N PRO A 500 2.38 -24.17 -6.64
CA PRO A 500 0.97 -23.77 -6.63
C PRO A 500 0.80 -22.26 -6.85
N SER A 501 -0.40 -21.84 -7.26
CA SER A 501 -0.68 -20.46 -7.70
C SER A 501 -0.52 -19.38 -6.63
N GLN A 502 -0.40 -19.75 -5.36
CA GLN A 502 -0.06 -18.88 -4.24
C GLN A 502 1.45 -18.56 -4.12
N ALA A 503 2.30 -19.22 -4.91
CA ALA A 503 3.74 -18.93 -4.96
C ALA A 503 4.07 -17.87 -6.03
N ILE A 504 4.90 -16.89 -5.70
CA ILE A 504 5.38 -15.87 -6.65
C ILE A 504 6.07 -16.47 -7.89
N ALA A 505 6.77 -17.60 -7.74
CA ALA A 505 7.34 -18.37 -8.85
C ALA A 505 6.27 -18.76 -9.90
N HIS A 506 5.10 -19.22 -9.46
CA HIS A 506 3.99 -19.53 -10.36
C HIS A 506 3.52 -18.28 -11.10
N GLN A 507 3.44 -17.13 -10.43
CA GLN A 507 3.01 -15.88 -11.05
C GLN A 507 4.02 -15.38 -12.09
N LEU A 508 5.32 -15.47 -11.83
CA LEU A 508 6.37 -15.17 -12.82
C LEU A 508 6.25 -16.08 -14.06
N ILE A 509 6.22 -17.40 -13.85
CA ILE A 509 6.14 -18.41 -14.91
C ILE A 509 4.86 -18.22 -15.74
N LYS A 510 3.71 -18.05 -15.09
CA LYS A 510 2.42 -17.78 -15.72
C LYS A 510 2.44 -16.48 -16.52
N SER A 511 2.92 -15.38 -15.92
CA SER A 511 2.99 -14.05 -16.54
C SER A 511 3.74 -14.10 -17.88
N TRP A 512 4.94 -14.69 -17.89
CA TRP A 512 5.67 -14.94 -19.14
C TRP A 512 4.90 -15.87 -20.08
N ALA A 513 4.40 -17.01 -19.63
CA ALA A 513 3.70 -17.96 -20.50
C ALA A 513 2.47 -17.36 -21.20
N THR A 514 1.69 -16.52 -20.51
CA THR A 514 0.49 -15.86 -21.05
C THR A 514 0.77 -14.54 -21.77
N SER A 515 1.98 -13.97 -21.65
CA SER A 515 2.35 -12.74 -22.37
C SER A 515 2.38 -12.96 -23.89
N ASN A 516 1.80 -12.03 -24.65
CA ASN A 516 2.12 -11.92 -26.08
C ASN A 516 3.58 -11.46 -26.24
N SER A 517 4.32 -12.09 -27.15
CA SER A 517 5.78 -12.01 -27.29
C SER A 517 6.39 -10.62 -27.58
N ALA A 518 5.56 -9.58 -27.69
CA ALA A 518 5.98 -8.20 -27.93
C ALA A 518 6.19 -7.38 -26.64
N ASN A 519 5.63 -7.83 -25.50
CA ASN A 519 5.50 -7.00 -24.28
C ASN A 519 6.46 -7.40 -23.12
N LEU A 520 7.48 -8.24 -23.37
CA LEU A 520 8.55 -8.61 -22.44
C LEU A 520 9.91 -8.67 -23.17
#